data_AF-A0A1N6EXB6-F1
#
_entry.id   AF-A0A1N6EXB6-F1
#
_cell.length_a   1.000
_cell.length_b   1.000
_cell.length_c   1.000
_cell.angle_alpha   90.00
_cell.angle_beta   90.00
_cell.angle_gamma   90.00
#
_symmetry.space_group_name_H-M   'P 1'
#
loop_
_entity.id
_entity.type
_entity.pdbx_description
1 polymer ?
#
loop_
_entity_poly.entity_id
_entity_poly.type
_entity_poly.pdbx_seq_one_letter_code
_entity_poly.pdbx_strand_id
1 'polypeptide(L)'
;MTDDRNPQDASSEPTGASPQSAVAAEAPPKTAGVSRAMLLWVGAAVVLLSFVASFLGATLARSADANEAAATPSPTTAEIDEAAYEEAIAEILPAGSAVRAGSGAPESGKGYDGDVYIDITTADVYLFTDGDWQLVGNIRVSAAENLAGAPGATGETGATGETGATGETGAPGETGAPGTQVVLGTGVPAAETCTADGDVFIDTDTLTFYECTGGAWELSGTTEATEPSPEVSPAPEG
;
A
#
# COMPACT_ATOMS: atom_id res chain seq x y z
N MET A 1 3.94 -74.30 63.79
CA MET A 1 4.59 -73.91 65.07
C MET A 1 3.52 -73.32 65.95
N THR A 2 3.50 -73.74 67.20
CA THR A 2 2.39 -73.60 68.16
C THR A 2 2.64 -72.45 69.13
N ASP A 3 1.56 -71.94 69.74
CA ASP A 3 1.55 -71.21 71.04
C ASP A 3 2.38 -69.89 71.08
N ASP A 4 2.28 -68.94 72.02
CA ASP A 4 1.55 -68.76 73.30
C ASP A 4 1.51 -67.23 73.59
N ARG A 5 0.62 -66.59 74.37
CA ARG A 5 -0.66 -66.96 75.01
C ARG A 5 -1.47 -65.66 75.29
N ASN A 6 -2.80 -65.73 75.44
CA ASN A 6 -3.62 -64.76 76.21
C ASN A 6 -3.27 -64.91 77.73
N PRO A 7 -3.59 -63.99 78.68
CA PRO A 7 -4.96 -64.00 79.22
C PRO A 7 -5.48 -62.71 79.94
N GLN A 8 -6.82 -62.67 80.15
CA GLN A 8 -7.57 -61.95 81.21
C GLN A 8 -7.68 -60.41 81.12
N ASP A 9 -8.72 -59.70 81.59
CA ASP A 9 -10.08 -60.00 82.12
C ASP A 9 -10.88 -58.66 82.10
N ALA A 10 -12.20 -58.53 82.29
CA ALA A 10 -13.33 -59.44 82.50
C ALA A 10 -14.65 -58.77 81.97
N SER A 11 -15.81 -59.39 82.17
CA SER A 11 -17.14 -58.88 81.75
C SER A 11 -17.82 -57.97 82.78
N SER A 12 -18.68 -57.05 82.33
CA SER A 12 -19.90 -56.58 83.04
C SER A 12 -20.85 -55.80 82.11
N GLU A 13 -21.98 -56.42 81.75
CA GLU A 13 -23.25 -55.78 81.35
C GLU A 13 -24.02 -55.27 82.62
N PRO A 14 -25.24 -54.66 82.57
CA PRO A 14 -26.15 -54.41 81.44
C PRO A 14 -26.80 -53.00 81.35
N THR A 15 -27.58 -52.82 80.28
CA THR A 15 -28.76 -51.95 80.07
C THR A 15 -29.52 -51.44 81.31
N GLY A 16 -29.89 -50.14 81.34
CA GLY A 16 -30.91 -49.63 82.28
C GLY A 16 -31.30 -48.14 82.18
N ALA A 17 -32.53 -47.88 81.71
CA ALA A 17 -33.45 -46.78 82.06
C ALA A 17 -33.03 -45.26 82.01
N SER A 18 -33.78 -44.48 81.22
CA SER A 18 -34.12 -43.06 81.45
C SER A 18 -35.03 -42.91 82.71
N PRO A 19 -35.33 -41.71 83.27
CA PRO A 19 -35.28 -40.36 82.66
C PRO A 19 -34.85 -39.19 83.59
N GLN A 20 -35.18 -37.97 83.16
CA GLN A 20 -35.37 -36.70 83.89
C GLN A 20 -34.30 -35.60 83.73
N SER A 21 -34.81 -34.42 83.39
CA SER A 21 -34.08 -33.16 83.26
C SER A 21 -33.70 -32.59 84.63
N ALA A 22 -32.47 -32.10 84.75
CA ALA A 22 -32.08 -31.14 85.77
C ALA A 22 -31.38 -29.96 85.07
N VAL A 23 -32.02 -28.78 85.11
CA VAL A 23 -31.45 -27.53 84.59
C VAL A 23 -30.52 -26.97 85.67
N ALA A 24 -29.26 -26.69 85.31
CA ALA A 24 -28.33 -26.01 86.20
C ALA A 24 -27.35 -25.10 85.43
N ALA A 25 -27.47 -23.79 85.69
CA ALA A 25 -26.47 -22.73 85.52
C ALA A 25 -25.79 -22.57 84.14
N GLU A 26 -26.37 -21.68 83.34
CA GLU A 26 -25.73 -21.05 82.18
C GLU A 26 -24.51 -20.20 82.61
N ALA A 27 -23.35 -20.44 82.01
CA ALA A 27 -22.19 -19.55 82.08
C ALA A 27 -22.25 -18.53 80.92
N PRO A 28 -21.84 -17.27 81.10
CA PRO A 28 -22.03 -16.23 80.09
C PRO A 28 -21.27 -16.58 78.79
N PRO A 29 -21.85 -16.29 77.61
CA PRO A 29 -21.19 -16.57 76.35
C PRO A 29 -19.90 -15.74 76.24
N LYS A 30 -18.77 -16.39 75.97
CA LYS A 30 -17.56 -15.69 75.54
C LYS A 30 -17.89 -14.99 74.23
N THR A 31 -17.89 -13.67 74.23
CA THR A 31 -18.05 -12.85 73.03
C THR A 31 -16.92 -13.17 72.05
N ALA A 32 -17.26 -13.92 71.00
CA ALA A 32 -16.32 -14.29 69.95
C ALA A 32 -15.96 -13.06 69.13
N GLY A 33 -14.90 -12.36 69.55
CA GLY A 33 -14.34 -11.24 68.81
C GLY A 33 -13.93 -11.67 67.39
N VAL A 34 -14.24 -10.83 66.40
CA VAL A 34 -13.94 -11.09 64.99
C VAL A 34 -12.43 -11.26 64.82
N SER A 35 -11.99 -12.49 64.50
CA SER A 35 -10.58 -12.77 64.31
C SER A 35 -10.08 -12.28 62.96
N ARG A 36 -8.77 -11.97 62.86
CA ARG A 36 -8.15 -11.58 61.59
C ARG A 36 -8.26 -12.68 60.52
N ALA A 37 -8.28 -13.95 60.94
CA ALA A 37 -8.53 -15.10 60.07
C ALA A 37 -9.97 -15.13 59.52
N MET A 38 -10.97 -14.79 60.35
CA MET A 38 -12.37 -14.65 59.92
C MET A 38 -12.51 -13.57 58.85
N LEU A 39 -11.86 -12.40 59.03
CA LEU A 39 -11.89 -11.31 58.05
C LEU A 39 -11.23 -11.69 56.72
N LEU A 40 -10.12 -12.44 56.75
CA LEU A 40 -9.48 -12.94 55.54
C LEU A 40 -10.36 -13.95 54.79
N TRP A 41 -11.04 -14.84 55.51
CA TRP A 41 -11.99 -15.79 54.92
C TRP A 41 -13.22 -15.12 54.33
N VAL A 42 -13.81 -14.14 55.03
CA VAL A 42 -14.94 -13.35 54.52
C VAL A 42 -14.50 -12.53 53.29
N GLY A 43 -13.31 -11.91 53.32
CA GLY A 43 -12.75 -11.19 52.17
C GLY A 43 -12.57 -12.09 50.95
N ALA A 44 -11.99 -13.28 51.12
CA ALA A 44 -11.85 -14.26 50.05
C ALA A 44 -13.21 -14.72 49.47
N ALA A 45 -14.20 -14.96 50.35
CA ALA A 45 -15.55 -15.30 49.93
C ALA A 45 -16.23 -14.17 49.13
N VAL A 46 -16.08 -12.91 49.53
CA VAL A 46 -16.62 -11.75 48.81
C VAL A 46 -15.98 -11.59 47.43
N VAL A 47 -14.66 -11.77 47.31
CA VAL A 47 -13.96 -11.72 46.00
C VAL A 47 -14.46 -12.84 45.09
N LEU A 48 -14.58 -14.07 45.60
CA LEU A 48 -15.05 -15.21 44.82
C LEU A 48 -16.51 -15.03 44.38
N LEU A 49 -17.38 -14.54 45.26
CA LEU A 49 -18.78 -14.24 44.95
C LEU A 49 -18.91 -13.11 43.92
N SER A 50 -18.03 -12.11 43.97
CA SER A 50 -17.96 -11.04 42.95
C SER A 50 -17.56 -11.58 41.57
N PHE A 51 -16.64 -12.55 41.52
CA PHE A 51 -16.20 -13.21 40.29
C PHE A 51 -17.28 -14.14 39.70
N VAL A 52 -18.07 -14.79 40.55
CA VAL A 52 -19.26 -15.55 40.12
C VAL A 52 -20.35 -14.60 39.59
N ALA A 53 -20.59 -13.48 40.27
CA ALA A 53 -21.58 -12.49 39.85
C ALA A 53 -21.28 -11.85 38.49
N SER A 54 -20.00 -11.57 38.18
CA SER A 54 -19.63 -11.04 36.85
C SER A 54 -19.84 -12.06 35.73
N PHE A 55 -19.60 -13.36 36.00
CA PHE A 55 -19.87 -14.44 35.04
C PHE A 55 -21.39 -14.63 34.79
N LEU A 56 -22.22 -14.52 35.84
CA LEU A 56 -23.68 -14.52 35.69
C LEU A 56 -24.18 -13.27 34.93
N GLY A 57 -23.58 -12.10 35.14
CA GLY A 57 -23.89 -10.89 34.37
C GLY A 57 -23.62 -11.04 32.87
N ALA A 58 -22.48 -11.62 32.49
CA ALA A 58 -22.09 -11.86 31.10
C ALA A 58 -23.01 -12.86 30.38
N THR A 59 -23.60 -13.81 31.11
CA THR A 59 -24.48 -14.84 30.53
C THR A 59 -25.92 -14.36 30.36
N LEU A 60 -26.45 -13.56 31.30
CA LEU A 60 -27.78 -12.95 31.18
C LEU A 60 -27.84 -11.83 30.13
N ALA A 61 -26.75 -11.08 29.93
CA ALA A 61 -26.70 -10.02 28.92
C ALA A 61 -26.86 -10.54 27.47
N ARG A 62 -26.54 -11.81 27.20
CA ARG A 62 -26.64 -12.38 25.84
C ARG A 62 -28.04 -12.85 25.44
N SER A 63 -29.01 -12.84 26.37
CA SER A 63 -30.39 -13.32 26.15
C SER A 63 -31.43 -12.22 25.91
N ALA A 64 -31.05 -10.93 25.89
CA ALA A 64 -31.99 -9.81 25.78
C ALA A 64 -32.08 -9.20 24.36
N ASP A 65 -31.03 -9.28 23.54
CA ASP A 65 -31.02 -8.81 22.15
C ASP A 65 -31.22 -9.96 21.16
N ALA A 66 -32.37 -10.64 21.28
CA ALA A 66 -32.98 -11.32 20.15
C ALA A 66 -33.67 -10.28 19.24
N ASN A 67 -32.90 -9.32 18.72
CA ASN A 67 -33.38 -8.47 17.65
C ASN A 67 -33.62 -9.40 16.44
N GLU A 68 -34.88 -9.46 16.00
CA GLU A 68 -35.30 -10.33 14.91
C GLU A 68 -34.46 -10.00 13.68
N ALA A 69 -33.60 -10.95 13.28
CA ALA A 69 -32.74 -10.78 12.12
C ALA A 69 -33.64 -10.70 10.88
N ALA A 70 -33.98 -9.48 10.49
CA ALA A 70 -34.73 -9.20 9.27
C ALA A 70 -34.08 -10.00 8.14
N ALA A 71 -34.89 -10.80 7.45
CA ALA A 71 -34.40 -11.69 6.41
C ALA A 71 -33.59 -10.87 5.39
N THR A 72 -32.27 -11.02 5.42
CA THR A 72 -31.41 -10.48 4.38
C THR A 72 -31.90 -11.08 3.06
N PRO A 73 -32.18 -10.27 2.02
CA PRO A 73 -32.52 -10.84 0.74
C PRO A 73 -31.37 -11.75 0.34
N SER A 74 -31.66 -13.03 0.11
CA SER A 74 -30.68 -13.94 -0.46
C SER A 74 -30.22 -13.29 -1.76
N PRO A 75 -28.90 -13.07 -1.97
CA PRO A 75 -28.45 -12.41 -3.18
C PRO A 75 -28.93 -13.25 -4.35
N THR A 76 -29.80 -12.67 -5.17
CA THR A 76 -30.13 -13.26 -6.47
C THR A 76 -28.82 -13.23 -7.24
N THR A 77 -28.21 -14.40 -7.42
CA THR A 77 -27.16 -14.57 -8.42
C THR A 77 -27.78 -14.15 -9.74
N ALA A 78 -27.42 -12.95 -10.20
CA ALA A 78 -27.56 -12.63 -11.61
C ALA A 78 -26.67 -13.66 -12.31
N GLU A 79 -27.28 -14.57 -13.07
CA GLU A 79 -26.53 -15.41 -13.97
C GLU A 79 -25.97 -14.47 -15.03
N ILE A 80 -24.72 -14.05 -14.82
CA ILE A 80 -23.95 -13.33 -15.83
C ILE A 80 -23.79 -14.35 -16.95
N ASP A 81 -24.46 -14.09 -18.07
CA ASP A 81 -24.21 -14.82 -19.31
C ASP A 81 -22.75 -14.59 -19.67
N GLU A 82 -21.93 -15.63 -19.44
CA GLU A 82 -20.48 -15.59 -19.59
C GLU A 82 -20.09 -15.18 -21.02
N ALA A 83 -20.89 -15.59 -22.03
CA ALA A 83 -20.69 -15.19 -23.42
C ALA A 83 -20.97 -13.69 -23.64
N ALA A 84 -22.04 -13.14 -23.05
CA ALA A 84 -22.34 -11.71 -23.15
C ALA A 84 -21.32 -10.86 -22.38
N TYR A 85 -20.72 -11.40 -21.31
CA TYR A 85 -19.65 -10.76 -20.57
C TYR A 85 -18.31 -10.79 -21.33
N GLU A 86 -17.99 -11.91 -22.00
CA GLU A 86 -16.83 -12.00 -22.90
C GLU A 86 -16.97 -11.06 -24.12
N GLU A 87 -18.15 -10.98 -24.74
CA GLU A 87 -18.44 -10.04 -25.84
C GLU A 87 -18.30 -8.58 -25.37
N ALA A 88 -18.86 -8.23 -24.21
CA ALA A 88 -18.71 -6.90 -23.62
C ALA A 88 -17.26 -6.56 -23.24
N ILE A 89 -16.46 -7.53 -22.75
CA ILE A 89 -15.03 -7.33 -22.49
C ILE A 89 -14.29 -7.11 -23.81
N ALA A 90 -14.57 -7.87 -24.87
CA ALA A 90 -13.92 -7.70 -26.17
C ALA A 90 -14.25 -6.35 -26.84
N GLU A 91 -15.41 -5.76 -26.55
CA GLU A 91 -15.78 -4.40 -27.01
C GLU A 91 -15.13 -3.29 -26.16
N ILE A 92 -15.05 -3.46 -24.83
CA ILE A 92 -14.46 -2.47 -23.89
C ILE A 92 -12.93 -2.49 -23.93
N LEU A 93 -12.36 -3.68 -24.07
CA LEU A 93 -10.93 -3.97 -24.19
C LEU A 93 -10.76 -4.82 -25.46
N PRO A 94 -10.62 -4.20 -26.66
CA PRO A 94 -10.17 -4.95 -27.82
C PRO A 94 -8.87 -5.70 -27.47
N ALA A 95 -8.67 -6.86 -28.10
CA ALA A 95 -7.45 -7.63 -27.94
C ALA A 95 -6.23 -6.69 -28.07
N GLY A 96 -5.24 -6.88 -27.17
CA GLY A 96 -4.03 -6.08 -27.16
C GLY A 96 -4.06 -4.78 -26.34
N SER A 97 -5.07 -4.56 -25.49
CA SER A 97 -5.13 -3.33 -24.69
C SER A 97 -4.04 -3.19 -23.60
N ALA A 98 -3.07 -4.11 -23.49
CA ALA A 98 -2.04 -4.07 -22.46
C ALA A 98 -0.77 -3.36 -22.95
N VAL A 99 -0.38 -2.29 -22.24
CA VAL A 99 0.95 -1.71 -22.34
C VAL A 99 1.85 -2.35 -21.29
N ARG A 100 3.01 -2.87 -21.72
CA ARG A 100 4.04 -3.50 -20.87
C ARG A 100 5.35 -2.76 -21.03
N ALA A 101 6.19 -2.85 -20.01
CA ALA A 101 7.54 -2.30 -20.03
C ALA A 101 8.51 -3.28 -19.35
N GLY A 102 9.73 -3.37 -19.88
CA GLY A 102 10.79 -4.23 -19.34
C GLY A 102 12.14 -3.87 -19.94
N SER A 103 13.20 -4.60 -19.59
CA SER A 103 14.55 -4.40 -20.14
C SER A 103 14.88 -5.49 -21.15
N GLY A 104 15.32 -5.08 -22.34
CA GLY A 104 15.56 -5.98 -23.47
C GLY A 104 14.32 -6.23 -24.31
N ALA A 105 14.52 -6.78 -25.51
CA ALA A 105 13.44 -7.15 -26.43
C ALA A 105 12.50 -8.21 -25.80
N PRO A 106 11.18 -8.13 -26.06
CA PRO A 106 10.19 -9.01 -25.44
C PRO A 106 10.28 -10.47 -25.92
N GLU A 107 9.88 -11.41 -25.06
CA GLU A 107 9.82 -12.83 -25.40
C GLU A 107 8.74 -13.12 -26.47
N SER A 108 9.14 -13.79 -27.57
CA SER A 108 8.23 -14.23 -28.64
C SER A 108 7.07 -15.10 -28.12
N GLY A 109 5.89 -14.93 -28.72
CA GLY A 109 4.66 -15.63 -28.33
C GLY A 109 4.13 -15.29 -26.92
N LYS A 110 4.57 -14.18 -26.29
CA LYS A 110 4.10 -13.71 -24.97
C LYS A 110 3.28 -12.42 -25.04
N GLY A 111 2.30 -12.37 -25.93
CA GLY A 111 1.37 -11.26 -26.07
C GLY A 111 0.04 -11.67 -26.70
N TYR A 112 -0.85 -10.69 -26.82
CA TYR A 112 -2.09 -10.73 -27.59
C TYR A 112 -2.02 -9.65 -28.68
N ASP A 113 -2.61 -9.90 -29.85
CA ASP A 113 -2.57 -8.96 -30.98
C ASP A 113 -3.06 -7.58 -30.55
N GLY A 114 -2.23 -6.55 -30.77
CA GLY A 114 -2.42 -5.17 -30.33
C GLY A 114 -1.60 -4.77 -29.08
N ASP A 115 -1.08 -5.73 -28.29
CA ASP A 115 -0.29 -5.44 -27.08
C ASP A 115 0.93 -4.57 -27.43
N VAL A 116 1.24 -3.59 -26.58
CA VAL A 116 2.43 -2.73 -26.75
C VAL A 116 3.46 -3.06 -25.68
N TYR A 117 4.72 -3.22 -26.07
CA TYR A 117 5.85 -3.39 -25.17
C TYR A 117 6.89 -2.30 -25.39
N ILE A 118 7.40 -1.71 -24.32
CA ILE A 118 8.48 -0.71 -24.36
C ILE A 118 9.72 -1.30 -23.67
N ASP A 119 10.81 -1.43 -24.42
CA ASP A 119 12.12 -1.71 -23.83
C ASP A 119 12.62 -0.41 -23.17
N ILE A 120 12.67 -0.39 -21.84
CA ILE A 120 13.07 0.80 -21.07
C ILE A 120 14.56 1.12 -21.20
N THR A 121 15.38 0.17 -21.64
CA THR A 121 16.82 0.33 -21.82
C THR A 121 17.14 1.02 -23.13
N THR A 122 16.53 0.57 -24.24
CA THR A 122 16.75 1.16 -25.57
C THR A 122 15.73 2.25 -25.94
N ALA A 123 14.57 2.28 -25.28
CA ALA A 123 13.34 2.97 -25.68
C ALA A 123 12.73 2.47 -27.01
N ASP A 124 13.02 1.24 -27.40
CA ASP A 124 12.33 0.57 -28.51
C ASP A 124 10.88 0.25 -28.13
N VAL A 125 9.97 0.45 -29.09
CA VAL A 125 8.54 0.14 -28.97
C VAL A 125 8.22 -1.03 -29.88
N TYR A 126 7.60 -2.05 -29.31
CA TYR A 126 7.16 -3.25 -30.01
C TYR A 126 5.64 -3.34 -29.96
N LEU A 127 5.03 -3.77 -31.06
CA LEU A 127 3.61 -4.11 -31.17
C LEU A 127 3.50 -5.61 -31.38
N PHE A 128 2.68 -6.30 -30.59
CA PHE A 128 2.36 -7.70 -30.86
C PHE A 128 1.32 -7.77 -31.97
N THR A 129 1.61 -8.49 -33.05
CA THR A 129 0.69 -8.72 -34.17
C THR A 129 1.04 -10.04 -34.85
N ASP A 130 0.03 -10.72 -35.37
CA ASP A 130 0.18 -12.00 -36.08
C ASP A 130 0.88 -13.09 -35.23
N GLY A 131 0.74 -13.00 -33.90
CA GLY A 131 1.35 -13.94 -32.94
C GLY A 131 2.79 -13.63 -32.50
N ASP A 132 3.40 -12.52 -32.95
CA ASP A 132 4.78 -12.16 -32.60
C ASP A 132 4.97 -10.66 -32.33
N TRP A 133 6.04 -10.32 -31.59
CA TRP A 133 6.43 -8.93 -31.33
C TRP A 133 7.18 -8.33 -32.53
N GLN A 134 6.61 -7.30 -33.13
CA GLN A 134 7.23 -6.50 -34.20
C GLN A 134 7.79 -5.21 -33.62
N LEU A 135 9.05 -4.88 -33.92
CA LEU A 135 9.62 -3.55 -33.61
C LEU A 135 8.94 -2.50 -34.49
N VAL A 136 8.22 -1.55 -33.88
CA VAL A 136 7.47 -0.50 -34.60
C VAL A 136 8.13 0.88 -34.53
N GLY A 137 9.11 1.09 -33.64
CA GLY A 137 9.89 2.33 -33.59
C GLY A 137 10.76 2.44 -32.34
N ASN A 138 11.37 3.61 -32.14
CA ASN A 138 12.13 3.94 -30.95
C ASN A 138 11.79 5.37 -30.51
N ILE A 139 11.37 5.55 -29.26
CA ILE A 139 10.85 6.83 -28.74
C ILE A 139 11.91 7.94 -28.82
N ARG A 140 13.19 7.60 -28.64
CA ARG A 140 14.32 8.56 -28.69
C ARG A 140 14.60 9.01 -30.13
N VAL A 141 14.53 8.09 -31.09
CA VAL A 141 14.86 8.37 -32.50
C VAL A 141 13.73 9.13 -33.18
N SER A 142 12.47 8.72 -32.98
CA SER A 142 11.32 9.37 -33.61
C SER A 142 11.11 10.82 -33.13
N ALA A 143 11.63 11.19 -31.97
CA ALA A 143 11.72 12.60 -31.56
C ALA A 143 12.70 13.37 -32.47
N ALA A 144 13.95 12.90 -32.58
CA ALA A 144 15.01 13.57 -33.34
C ALA A 144 14.71 13.74 -34.84
N GLU A 145 14.02 12.79 -35.47
CA GLU A 145 13.67 12.89 -36.90
C GLU A 145 12.62 13.98 -37.20
N ASN A 146 11.76 14.31 -36.23
CA ASN A 146 10.70 15.32 -36.38
C ASN A 146 11.17 16.74 -35.98
N LEU A 147 12.45 16.90 -35.64
CA LEU A 147 12.93 18.16 -35.08
C LEU A 147 13.31 19.23 -36.09
N ALA A 148 13.54 18.89 -37.35
CA ALA A 148 13.94 19.85 -38.38
C ALA A 148 12.84 20.91 -38.58
N GLY A 149 13.15 22.18 -38.32
CA GLY A 149 12.22 23.28 -38.53
C GLY A 149 11.75 23.34 -39.99
N ALA A 150 10.51 23.75 -40.22
CA ALA A 150 9.99 23.92 -41.57
C ALA A 150 10.89 24.89 -42.38
N PRO A 151 11.07 24.68 -43.70
CA PRO A 151 11.74 25.65 -44.56
C PRO A 151 11.09 27.03 -44.45
N GLY A 152 11.91 28.08 -44.36
CA GLY A 152 11.41 29.45 -44.31
C GLY A 152 10.58 29.80 -45.55
N ALA A 153 9.53 30.59 -45.37
CA ALA A 153 8.68 31.03 -46.46
C ALA A 153 9.50 31.73 -47.56
N THR A 154 9.17 31.48 -48.82
CA THR A 154 9.76 32.20 -49.96
C THR A 154 9.45 33.68 -49.87
N GLY A 155 10.47 34.54 -50.03
CA GLY A 155 10.29 35.99 -49.98
C GLY A 155 9.32 36.50 -51.04
N GLU A 156 8.50 37.50 -50.68
CA GLU A 156 7.52 38.08 -51.59
C GLU A 156 8.17 38.62 -52.88
N THR A 157 7.50 38.43 -54.01
CA THR A 157 7.94 38.99 -55.30
C THR A 157 7.80 40.51 -55.30
N GLY A 158 8.88 41.22 -55.65
CA GLY A 158 8.90 42.68 -55.63
C GLY A 158 7.84 43.32 -56.55
N ALA A 159 7.23 44.42 -56.09
CA ALA A 159 6.19 45.13 -56.81
C ALA A 159 6.64 45.57 -58.22
N THR A 160 5.80 45.32 -59.23
CA THR A 160 6.05 45.73 -60.62
C THR A 160 6.02 47.25 -60.74
N GLY A 161 7.14 47.87 -61.10
CA GLY A 161 7.24 49.31 -61.36
C GLY A 161 6.60 49.72 -62.69
N GLU A 162 6.15 50.98 -62.81
CA GLU A 162 5.29 51.47 -63.92
C GLU A 162 5.85 51.32 -65.35
N THR A 163 7.15 51.00 -65.51
CA THR A 163 7.76 50.69 -66.83
C THR A 163 8.85 49.60 -66.75
N GLY A 164 8.76 48.69 -65.78
CA GLY A 164 9.79 47.66 -65.53
C GLY A 164 9.24 46.24 -65.49
N ALA A 165 10.08 45.25 -65.80
CA ALA A 165 9.75 43.84 -65.55
C ALA A 165 9.54 43.61 -64.05
N THR A 166 8.66 42.67 -63.70
CA THR A 166 8.44 42.22 -62.32
C THR A 166 9.76 41.77 -61.70
N GLY A 167 10.02 42.20 -60.46
CA GLY A 167 11.24 41.81 -59.75
C GLY A 167 11.30 40.30 -59.51
N GLU A 168 12.51 39.75 -59.40
CA GLU A 168 12.66 38.33 -59.09
C GLU A 168 12.09 38.00 -57.70
N THR A 169 11.51 36.81 -57.57
CA THR A 169 11.03 36.29 -56.28
C THR A 169 12.22 36.12 -55.33
N GLY A 170 12.05 36.50 -54.07
CA GLY A 170 13.09 36.34 -53.05
C GLY A 170 13.48 34.88 -52.87
N ALA A 171 14.71 34.63 -52.43
CA ALA A 171 15.14 33.29 -52.05
C ALA A 171 14.22 32.71 -50.94
N PRO A 172 14.11 31.37 -50.84
CA PRO A 172 13.54 30.73 -49.65
C PRO A 172 14.25 31.23 -48.38
N GLY A 173 13.49 31.45 -47.31
CA GLY A 173 14.09 31.69 -46.00
C GLY A 173 14.87 30.46 -45.53
N GLU A 174 15.86 30.67 -44.65
CA GLU A 174 16.61 29.57 -44.06
C GLU A 174 15.66 28.60 -43.32
N THR A 175 16.02 27.31 -43.31
CA THR A 175 15.32 26.29 -42.52
C THR A 175 15.32 26.70 -41.05
N GLY A 176 14.16 26.60 -40.39
CA GLY A 176 14.07 26.88 -38.97
C GLY A 176 15.06 26.03 -38.17
N ALA A 177 15.65 26.61 -37.11
CA ALA A 177 16.48 25.86 -36.17
C ALA A 177 15.70 24.63 -35.65
N PRO A 178 16.38 23.51 -35.35
CA PRO A 178 15.70 22.36 -34.78
C PRO A 178 15.06 22.72 -33.43
N GLY A 179 13.95 22.04 -33.12
CA GLY A 179 13.27 22.22 -31.84
C GLY A 179 14.11 21.79 -30.63
N THR A 180 13.56 22.00 -29.44
CA THR A 180 14.15 21.51 -28.18
C THR A 180 13.87 20.01 -27.97
N GLN A 181 14.85 19.27 -27.49
CA GLN A 181 14.80 17.82 -27.24
C GLN A 181 14.61 17.48 -25.76
N VAL A 182 14.09 16.27 -25.51
CA VAL A 182 14.22 15.60 -24.21
C VAL A 182 14.99 14.30 -24.41
N VAL A 183 16.17 14.22 -23.81
CA VAL A 183 17.07 13.07 -23.86
C VAL A 183 17.02 12.35 -22.52
N LEU A 184 16.85 11.03 -22.53
CA LEU A 184 16.91 10.22 -21.31
C LEU A 184 18.29 9.55 -21.20
N GLY A 185 18.80 9.32 -20.00
CA GLY A 185 20.02 8.54 -19.82
C GLY A 185 20.28 8.24 -18.35
N THR A 186 21.49 7.82 -18.01
CA THR A 186 21.88 7.51 -16.63
C THR A 186 23.12 8.28 -16.22
N GLY A 187 23.10 8.85 -15.02
CA GLY A 187 24.15 9.72 -14.49
C GLY A 187 24.22 11.10 -15.17
N VAL A 188 25.36 11.78 -14.98
CA VAL A 188 25.60 13.13 -15.53
C VAL A 188 25.79 13.05 -17.06
N PRO A 189 25.06 13.84 -17.87
CA PRO A 189 25.21 13.84 -19.32
C PRO A 189 26.59 14.35 -19.75
N ALA A 190 27.13 13.77 -20.83
CA ALA A 190 28.41 14.19 -21.39
C ALA A 190 28.29 15.58 -22.06
N ALA A 191 29.27 16.46 -21.87
CA ALA A 191 29.16 17.87 -22.29
C ALA A 191 28.93 18.00 -23.81
N GLU A 192 29.56 17.14 -24.60
CA GLU A 192 29.43 17.09 -26.06
C GLU A 192 28.03 16.70 -26.58
N THR A 193 27.12 16.24 -25.72
CA THR A 193 25.72 15.98 -26.12
C THR A 193 24.81 17.19 -25.97
N CYS A 194 25.25 18.27 -25.32
CA CYS A 194 24.54 19.54 -25.27
C CYS A 194 24.77 20.27 -26.60
N THR A 195 23.83 20.13 -27.53
CA THR A 195 23.96 20.61 -28.92
C THR A 195 22.98 21.71 -29.31
N ALA A 196 21.86 21.85 -28.61
CA ALA A 196 20.90 22.93 -28.78
C ALA A 196 20.45 23.48 -27.42
N ASP A 197 20.47 24.81 -27.28
CA ASP A 197 20.08 25.47 -26.04
C ASP A 197 18.60 25.20 -25.71
N GLY A 198 18.33 24.91 -24.44
CA GLY A 198 17.05 24.46 -23.91
C GLY A 198 16.84 22.95 -23.92
N ASP A 199 17.68 22.15 -24.60
CA ASP A 199 17.56 20.68 -24.57
C ASP A 199 17.56 20.18 -23.12
N VAL A 200 16.69 19.22 -22.79
CA VAL A 200 16.55 18.67 -21.44
C VAL A 200 17.13 17.27 -21.40
N PHE A 201 18.01 16.98 -20.44
CA PHE A 201 18.43 15.62 -20.13
C PHE A 201 17.79 15.16 -18.81
N ILE A 202 17.26 13.94 -18.79
CA ILE A 202 16.70 13.30 -17.59
C ILE A 202 17.56 12.09 -17.24
N ASP A 203 18.23 12.15 -16.09
CA ASP A 203 18.88 11.00 -15.48
C ASP A 203 17.80 10.10 -14.87
N THR A 204 17.55 8.94 -15.48
CA THR A 204 16.51 8.01 -15.05
C THR A 204 16.89 7.20 -13.81
N ASP A 205 18.17 7.17 -13.42
CA ASP A 205 18.61 6.48 -12.20
C ASP A 205 18.37 7.32 -10.94
N THR A 206 18.58 8.64 -11.04
CA THR A 206 18.45 9.59 -9.92
C THR A 206 17.21 10.49 -9.99
N LEU A 207 16.50 10.47 -11.12
CA LEU A 207 15.42 11.41 -11.46
C LEU A 207 15.87 12.89 -11.45
N THR A 208 17.13 13.13 -11.79
CA THR A 208 17.72 14.48 -11.91
C THR A 208 17.51 15.03 -13.32
N PHE A 209 17.20 16.32 -13.41
CA PHE A 209 17.02 17.04 -14.67
C PHE A 209 18.25 17.93 -14.94
N TYR A 210 18.62 18.05 -16.21
CA TYR A 210 19.62 19.00 -16.69
C TYR A 210 19.07 19.76 -17.89
N GLU A 211 19.45 21.02 -18.05
CA GLU A 211 19.10 21.87 -19.18
C GLU A 211 20.39 22.27 -19.92
N CYS A 212 20.37 22.22 -21.25
CA CYS A 212 21.50 22.59 -22.09
C CYS A 212 21.52 24.11 -22.27
N THR A 213 22.57 24.78 -21.78
CA THR A 213 22.74 26.23 -21.88
C THR A 213 24.15 26.56 -22.37
N GLY A 214 24.26 27.23 -23.53
CA GLY A 214 25.53 27.67 -24.11
C GLY A 214 26.50 26.54 -24.45
N GLY A 215 25.99 25.33 -24.75
CA GLY A 215 26.81 24.14 -24.97
C GLY A 215 27.32 23.46 -23.69
N ALA A 216 26.74 23.75 -22.52
CA ALA A 216 26.97 23.03 -21.27
C ALA A 216 25.66 22.54 -20.62
N TRP A 217 25.68 21.37 -20.00
CA TRP A 217 24.56 20.86 -19.20
C TRP A 217 24.55 21.49 -17.81
N GLU A 218 23.51 22.24 -17.47
CA GLU A 218 23.26 22.84 -16.17
C GLU A 218 22.24 22.00 -15.39
N LEU A 219 22.51 21.67 -14.13
CA LEU A 219 21.61 20.86 -13.31
C LEU A 219 20.37 21.67 -12.91
N SER A 220 19.19 21.19 -13.31
CA SER A 220 17.91 21.87 -13.13
C SER A 220 17.22 21.33 -11.88
N GLY A 221 17.49 21.95 -10.73
CA GLY A 221 16.91 21.58 -9.44
C GLY A 221 17.31 22.53 -8.32
N THR A 222 16.36 22.87 -7.45
CA THR A 222 16.64 23.65 -6.24
C THR A 222 17.62 22.89 -5.36
N THR A 223 18.69 23.54 -4.89
CA THR A 223 19.52 23.03 -3.80
C THR A 223 18.62 22.58 -2.66
N GLU A 224 18.75 21.32 -2.23
CA GLU A 224 18.08 20.83 -1.02
C GLU A 224 18.44 21.79 0.12
N ALA A 225 17.44 22.54 0.59
CA ALA A 225 17.64 23.48 1.68
C ALA A 225 17.84 22.66 2.95
N THR A 226 19.10 22.42 3.30
CA THR A 226 19.54 21.77 4.54
C THR A 226 18.60 22.18 5.66
N GLU A 227 17.84 21.22 6.21
CA GLU A 227 16.98 21.49 7.35
C GLU A 227 17.83 22.19 8.43
N PRO A 228 17.43 23.39 8.91
CA PRO A 228 18.19 24.05 9.95
C PRO A 228 18.17 23.16 11.19
N SER A 229 19.32 22.54 11.48
CA SER A 229 19.55 21.76 12.70
C SER A 229 18.97 22.52 13.87
N PRO A 230 18.03 21.94 14.66
CA PRO A 230 17.30 22.69 15.65
C PRO A 230 18.27 23.29 16.67
N GLU A 231 18.36 24.61 16.72
CA GLU A 231 19.15 25.31 17.73
C GLU A 231 18.62 24.93 19.11
N VAL A 232 19.45 24.24 19.90
CA VAL A 232 19.15 23.95 21.30
C VAL A 232 19.24 25.27 22.05
N SER A 233 18.08 25.90 22.27
CA SER A 233 17.96 27.09 23.13
C SER A 233 18.62 26.81 24.50
N PRO A 234 19.56 27.66 24.96
CA PRO A 234 20.12 27.51 26.29
C PRO A 234 19.02 27.73 27.33
N ALA A 235 18.97 26.87 28.35
CA ALA A 235 18.04 27.02 29.45
C ALA A 235 18.28 28.34 30.21
N PRO A 236 17.24 29.01 30.72
CA PRO A 236 17.42 30.21 31.53
C PRO A 236 18.11 29.84 32.85
N GLU A 237 19.24 30.48 33.13
CA GLU A 237 19.88 30.40 34.46
C GLU A 237 18.98 31.08 35.52
N GLY A 238 18.97 30.51 36.73
CA GLY A 238 18.22 31.00 37.89
C GLY A 238 19.01 30.81 39.18
#